data_AF-A0A2S6NKH5-F1
#
_entry.id   AF-A0A2S6NKH5-F1
#
_cell.length_a   1.000
_cell.length_b   1.000
_cell.length_c   1.000
_cell.angle_alpha   90.00
_cell.angle_beta   90.00
_cell.angle_gamma   90.00
#
_symmetry.space_group_name_H-M   'P 1'
#
loop_
_entity.id
_entity.type
_entity.pdbx_description
1 polymer ?
#
loop_
_entity_poly.entity_id
_entity_poly.type
_entity_poly.pdbx_seq_one_letter_code
_entity_poly.pdbx_strand_id
1 'polypeptide(L)'
;MLIHCRLISKACDSEVRMTSARPRLMPAIRSISHSLHLATASAVLAVAALLTLIYTVESGRLEDARVTTLRSMVESAAGVATAYDKAEQAGQMTRQEAQQAAMTAISAMRYSGAEYIYILDRQNRMVMTPANPELIGKDVSSLKDTTGKLFILAIANLVHARGSGVVDYSRPQVG
;
A
#
# COMPACT_ATOMS: atom_id res chain seq x y z
N MET A 1 103.11 33.15 -54.37
CA MET A 1 102.06 33.20 -55.42
C MET A 1 100.72 32.90 -54.75
N LEU A 2 100.21 33.77 -53.86
CA LEU A 2 99.23 34.84 -54.11
C LEU A 2 98.03 34.41 -54.97
N ILE A 3 96.84 34.27 -54.33
CA ILE A 3 95.46 34.65 -54.72
C ILE A 3 94.63 34.47 -53.42
N HIS A 4 94.40 35.49 -52.57
CA HIS A 4 93.33 36.51 -52.54
C HIS A 4 91.84 36.02 -52.53
N CYS A 5 91.20 36.22 -51.36
CA CYS A 5 90.03 37.09 -51.13
C CYS A 5 88.60 36.66 -51.59
N ARG A 6 87.75 36.28 -50.62
CA ARG A 6 86.48 36.93 -50.17
C ARG A 6 85.65 35.92 -49.35
N LEU A 7 85.45 36.10 -48.04
CA LEU A 7 84.40 36.92 -47.39
C LEU A 7 82.97 36.56 -47.82
N ILE A 8 82.20 35.99 -46.87
CA ILE A 8 80.85 36.38 -46.41
C ILE A 8 79.93 35.17 -46.12
N SER A 9 79.52 35.09 -44.84
CA SER A 9 78.21 34.64 -44.35
C SER A 9 77.90 33.14 -44.35
N LYS A 10 77.95 32.51 -43.18
CA LYS A 10 76.80 32.45 -42.25
C LYS A 10 77.17 31.58 -41.06
N ALA A 11 77.24 32.23 -39.90
CA ALA A 11 76.98 31.59 -38.63
C ALA A 11 75.49 31.17 -38.61
N CYS A 12 75.23 29.87 -38.40
CA CYS A 12 73.96 29.24 -38.02
C CYS A 12 74.24 27.73 -38.07
N ASP A 13 73.93 26.89 -37.11
CA ASP A 13 73.38 27.08 -35.79
C ASP A 13 73.65 25.76 -35.07
N SER A 14 73.95 25.87 -33.80
CA SER A 14 73.85 24.83 -32.79
C SER A 14 72.53 24.04 -32.86
N GLU A 15 72.58 22.79 -32.41
CA GLU A 15 71.50 22.01 -31.79
C GLU A 15 70.14 21.95 -32.55
N VAL A 16 69.60 20.80 -32.90
CA VAL A 16 68.86 19.93 -31.97
C VAL A 16 68.50 18.67 -32.76
N ARG A 17 68.94 17.51 -32.26
CA ARG A 17 68.52 16.20 -32.76
C ARG A 17 67.12 15.91 -32.20
N MET A 18 66.07 16.33 -32.90
CA MET A 18 64.69 15.97 -32.54
C MET A 18 64.41 14.50 -32.85
N THR A 19 64.67 13.61 -31.89
CA THR A 19 64.08 12.27 -31.84
C THR A 19 62.62 12.38 -31.41
N SER A 20 61.68 12.28 -32.35
CA SER A 20 60.25 12.27 -32.08
C SER A 20 59.80 10.92 -31.52
N ALA A 21 59.88 10.75 -30.21
CA ALA A 21 59.17 9.67 -29.51
C ALA A 21 57.67 10.01 -29.48
N ARG A 22 56.86 9.35 -30.33
CA ARG A 22 55.39 9.40 -30.22
C ARG A 22 54.96 8.51 -29.04
N PRO A 23 54.38 9.03 -27.96
CA PRO A 23 53.82 8.18 -26.92
C PRO A 23 52.58 7.47 -27.47
N ARG A 24 52.50 6.15 -27.32
CA ARG A 24 51.29 5.38 -27.58
C ARG A 24 50.23 5.82 -26.56
N LEU A 25 49.18 6.49 -27.04
CA LEU A 25 48.01 6.81 -26.23
C LEU A 25 47.29 5.50 -25.84
N MET A 26 46.90 5.45 -24.58
CA MET A 26 46.53 4.29 -23.77
C MET A 26 45.20 3.60 -24.15
N PRO A 27 44.99 2.31 -23.81
CA PRO A 27 43.67 1.67 -23.76
C PRO A 27 42.90 1.95 -22.45
N ALA A 28 43.38 2.86 -21.59
CA ALA A 28 42.91 3.07 -20.21
C ALA A 28 41.51 3.72 -20.09
N ILE A 29 40.95 4.27 -21.17
CA ILE A 29 39.68 5.02 -21.14
C ILE A 29 38.47 4.08 -20.98
N ARG A 30 38.56 2.84 -21.48
CA ARG A 30 37.44 1.88 -21.46
C ARG A 30 37.17 1.28 -20.08
N SER A 31 38.20 1.15 -19.23
CA SER A 31 38.09 0.59 -17.87
C SER A 31 37.39 1.55 -16.88
N ILE A 32 37.56 2.86 -17.07
CA ILE A 32 36.99 3.89 -16.19
C ILE A 32 35.48 4.04 -16.46
N SER A 33 35.07 4.01 -17.74
CA SER A 33 33.65 4.06 -18.14
C SER A 33 32.84 2.86 -17.61
N HIS A 34 33.37 1.63 -17.71
CA HIS A 34 32.70 0.45 -17.13
C HIS A 34 32.53 0.56 -15.61
N SER A 35 33.55 1.04 -14.91
CA SER A 35 33.50 1.23 -13.45
C SER A 35 32.45 2.29 -13.06
N LEU A 36 32.31 3.35 -13.86
CA LEU A 36 31.28 4.38 -13.67
C LEU A 36 29.87 3.83 -13.90
N HIS A 37 29.66 3.05 -14.97
CA HIS A 37 28.35 2.46 -15.27
C HIS A 37 27.91 1.42 -14.22
N LEU A 38 28.85 0.66 -13.65
CA LEU A 38 28.56 -0.26 -12.54
C LEU A 38 28.15 0.50 -11.27
N ALA A 39 28.82 1.61 -10.96
CA ALA A 39 28.45 2.46 -9.83
C ALA A 39 27.06 3.07 -10.01
N THR A 40 26.75 3.63 -11.19
CA THR A 40 25.42 4.18 -11.47
C THR A 40 24.32 3.11 -11.46
N ALA A 41 24.59 1.92 -12.02
CA ALA A 41 23.65 0.81 -12.00
C ALA A 41 23.39 0.33 -10.56
N SER A 42 24.43 0.22 -9.72
CA SER A 42 24.27 -0.15 -8.31
C SER A 42 23.45 0.87 -7.52
N ALA A 43 23.65 2.16 -7.79
CA ALA A 43 22.87 3.23 -7.19
C ALA A 43 21.39 3.18 -7.62
N VAL A 44 21.11 2.97 -8.91
CA VAL A 44 19.74 2.81 -9.42
C VAL A 44 19.07 1.60 -8.81
N LEU A 45 19.77 0.47 -8.70
CA LEU A 45 19.23 -0.74 -8.06
C LEU A 45 18.96 -0.52 -6.57
N ALA A 46 19.85 0.17 -5.85
CA ALA A 46 19.65 0.50 -4.44
C ALA A 46 18.43 1.41 -4.26
N VAL A 47 18.27 2.43 -5.10
CA VAL A 47 17.10 3.32 -5.09
C VAL A 47 15.82 2.54 -5.43
N ALA A 48 15.83 1.69 -6.46
CA ALA A 48 14.69 0.87 -6.82
C ALA A 48 14.28 -0.05 -5.67
N ALA A 49 15.24 -0.73 -5.02
CA ALA A 49 14.99 -1.58 -3.87
C ALA A 49 14.41 -0.79 -2.68
N LEU A 50 14.95 0.41 -2.39
CA LEU A 50 14.41 1.30 -1.35
C LEU A 50 12.98 1.74 -1.67
N LEU A 51 12.70 2.13 -2.91
CA LEU A 51 11.36 2.53 -3.34
C LEU A 51 10.37 1.37 -3.24
N THR A 52 10.76 0.16 -3.64
CA THR A 52 9.92 -1.04 -3.47
C THR A 52 9.65 -1.33 -1.99
N LEU A 53 10.67 -1.24 -1.14
CA LEU A 53 10.50 -1.42 0.30
C LEU A 53 9.55 -0.38 0.89
N ILE A 54 9.73 0.91 0.58
CA ILE A 54 8.85 1.99 1.03
C ILE A 54 7.41 1.74 0.56
N TYR A 55 7.21 1.38 -0.71
CA TYR A 55 5.88 1.13 -1.26
C TYR A 55 5.15 -0.02 -0.54
N THR A 56 5.84 -1.14 -0.30
CA THR A 56 5.24 -2.29 0.39
C THR A 56 4.88 -1.98 1.85
N VAL A 57 5.75 -1.26 2.56
CA VAL A 57 5.49 -0.85 3.95
C VAL A 57 4.33 0.14 4.01
N GLU A 58 4.32 1.16 3.15
CA GLU A 58 3.26 2.18 3.16
C GLU A 58 1.89 1.58 2.83
N SER A 59 1.86 0.67 1.85
CA SER A 59 0.61 -0.02 1.47
C SER A 59 0.05 -0.84 2.63
N GLY A 60 0.89 -1.60 3.34
CA GLY A 60 0.47 -2.35 4.52
C GLY A 60 -0.02 -1.44 5.65
N ARG A 61 0.66 -0.32 5.90
CA ARG A 61 0.26 0.64 6.94
C ARG A 61 -1.11 1.29 6.66
N LEU A 62 -1.42 1.57 5.40
CA LEU A 62 -2.72 2.12 5.01
C LEU A 62 -3.85 1.11 5.21
N GLU A 63 -3.63 -0.16 4.90
CA GLU A 63 -4.60 -1.24 5.15
C GLU A 63 -4.81 -1.44 6.65
N ASP A 64 -3.74 -1.52 7.43
CA ASP A 64 -3.81 -1.66 8.88
C ASP A 64 -4.56 -0.48 9.54
N ALA A 65 -4.33 0.75 9.06
CA ALA A 65 -5.04 1.92 9.53
C ALA A 65 -6.55 1.82 9.24
N ARG A 66 -6.93 1.42 8.02
CA ARG A 66 -8.34 1.19 7.66
C ARG A 66 -8.98 0.12 8.52
N VAL A 67 -8.32 -1.03 8.67
CA VAL A 67 -8.79 -2.13 9.52
C VAL A 67 -8.95 -1.69 10.97
N THR A 68 -8.03 -0.86 11.48
CA THR A 68 -8.12 -0.31 12.83
C THR A 68 -9.34 0.60 12.98
N THR A 69 -9.60 1.48 12.02
CA THR A 69 -10.82 2.30 12.01
C THR A 69 -12.08 1.42 11.97
N LEU A 70 -12.13 0.40 11.12
CA LEU A 70 -13.26 -0.54 11.06
C LEU A 70 -13.49 -1.23 12.41
N ARG A 71 -12.42 -1.70 13.06
CA ARG A 71 -12.50 -2.32 14.39
C ARG A 71 -13.08 -1.36 15.42
N SER A 72 -12.57 -0.14 15.51
CA SER A 72 -13.08 0.86 16.46
C SER A 72 -14.56 1.20 16.23
N MET A 73 -14.99 1.27 14.97
CA MET A 73 -16.40 1.51 14.64
C MET A 73 -17.31 0.34 15.04
N VAL A 74 -16.88 -0.89 14.78
CA VAL A 74 -17.62 -2.10 15.18
C VAL A 74 -17.67 -2.26 16.70
N GLU A 75 -16.55 -1.99 17.39
CA GLU A 75 -16.50 -1.99 18.86
C GLU A 75 -17.42 -0.94 19.47
N SER A 76 -17.49 0.25 18.87
CA SER A 76 -18.43 1.29 19.29
C SER A 76 -19.89 0.85 19.12
N ALA A 77 -20.22 0.24 17.98
CA ALA A 77 -21.56 -0.31 17.74
C ALA A 77 -21.91 -1.46 18.71
N ALA A 78 -20.95 -2.34 19.02
CA ALA A 78 -21.11 -3.38 20.03
C ALA A 78 -21.33 -2.79 21.42
N GLY A 79 -20.67 -1.68 21.75
CA GLY A 79 -20.89 -0.91 22.98
C GLY A 79 -22.32 -0.37 23.07
N VAL A 80 -22.86 0.17 21.97
CA VAL A 80 -24.27 0.60 21.88
C VAL A 80 -25.22 -0.57 22.12
N ALA A 81 -25.01 -1.70 21.45
CA ALA A 81 -25.82 -2.90 21.67
C ALA A 81 -25.77 -3.38 23.13
N THR A 82 -24.58 -3.36 23.74
CA THR A 82 -24.38 -3.73 25.14
C THR A 82 -25.10 -2.78 26.11
N ALA A 83 -25.18 -1.48 25.79
CA ALA A 83 -25.90 -0.52 26.62
C ALA A 83 -27.41 -0.82 26.65
N TYR A 84 -28.00 -1.14 25.51
CA TYR A 84 -29.42 -1.52 25.43
C TYR A 84 -29.71 -2.89 26.04
N ASP A 85 -28.81 -3.86 25.88
CA ASP A 85 -28.91 -5.16 26.58
C ASP A 85 -28.90 -4.98 28.10
N LYS A 86 -28.06 -4.09 28.64
CA LYS A 86 -28.08 -3.76 30.08
C LYS A 86 -29.38 -3.08 30.51
N ALA A 87 -29.97 -2.23 29.68
CA ALA A 87 -31.26 -1.60 29.97
C ALA A 87 -32.41 -2.63 29.98
N GLU A 88 -32.39 -3.62 29.08
CA GLU A 88 -33.29 -4.79 29.12
C GLU A 88 -33.12 -5.55 30.44
N GLN A 89 -31.89 -5.91 30.80
CA GLN A 89 -31.60 -6.67 32.02
C GLN A 89 -31.98 -5.92 33.30
N ALA A 90 -31.91 -4.59 33.29
CA ALA A 90 -32.36 -3.74 34.37
C ALA A 90 -33.89 -3.54 34.43
N GLY A 91 -34.65 -4.12 33.49
CA GLY A 91 -36.10 -3.98 33.40
C GLY A 91 -36.57 -2.58 32.95
N GLN A 92 -35.67 -1.77 32.39
CA GLN A 92 -36.00 -0.42 31.90
C GLN A 92 -36.66 -0.45 30.52
N MET A 93 -36.44 -1.52 29.78
CA MET A 93 -36.99 -1.76 28.44
C MET A 93 -37.34 -3.23 28.30
N THR A 94 -38.35 -3.55 27.50
CA THR A 94 -38.54 -4.92 27.03
C THR A 94 -37.43 -5.30 26.06
N ARG A 95 -37.21 -6.61 25.87
CA ARG A 95 -36.26 -7.13 24.88
C ARG A 95 -36.48 -6.55 23.48
N GLN A 96 -37.73 -6.46 23.06
CA GLN A 96 -38.09 -5.95 21.73
C GLN A 96 -37.75 -4.46 21.61
N GLU A 97 -38.07 -3.65 22.62
CA GLU A 97 -37.74 -2.23 22.63
C GLU A 97 -36.23 -2.00 22.65
N ALA A 98 -35.49 -2.75 23.46
CA ALA A 98 -34.03 -2.66 23.54
C ALA A 98 -33.36 -3.03 22.20
N GLN A 99 -33.78 -4.13 21.57
CA GLN A 99 -33.30 -4.53 20.26
C GLN A 99 -33.61 -3.48 19.19
N GLN A 100 -34.84 -2.96 19.16
CA GLN A 100 -35.25 -1.95 18.17
C GLN A 100 -34.48 -0.64 18.35
N ALA A 101 -34.27 -0.20 19.59
CA ALA A 101 -33.50 1.00 19.90
C ALA A 101 -32.01 0.83 19.51
N ALA A 102 -31.41 -0.32 19.82
CA ALA A 102 -30.04 -0.65 19.41
C ALA A 102 -29.89 -0.66 17.88
N MET A 103 -30.80 -1.34 17.17
CA MET A 103 -30.79 -1.37 15.70
C MET A 103 -30.94 0.04 15.11
N THR A 104 -31.82 0.86 15.68
CA THR A 104 -32.03 2.24 15.21
C THR A 104 -30.76 3.07 15.39
N ALA A 105 -30.16 3.04 16.58
CA ALA A 105 -28.92 3.76 16.87
C ALA A 105 -27.76 3.31 15.97
N ILE A 106 -27.56 1.99 15.82
CA ILE A 106 -26.48 1.44 14.99
C ILE A 106 -26.73 1.74 13.50
N SER A 107 -27.99 1.68 13.04
CA SER A 107 -28.33 1.98 11.64
C SER A 107 -28.04 3.43 11.23
N ALA A 108 -27.98 4.35 12.20
CA ALA A 108 -27.64 5.75 11.99
C ALA A 108 -26.12 6.01 11.99
N MET A 109 -25.30 5.07 12.47
CA MET A 109 -23.85 5.22 12.49
C MET A 109 -23.29 5.24 11.07
N ARG A 110 -22.53 6.30 10.74
CA ARG A 110 -21.79 6.42 9.48
C ARG A 110 -20.31 6.68 9.79
N TYR A 111 -19.43 6.19 8.92
CA TYR A 111 -18.01 6.49 8.96
C TYR A 111 -17.48 6.70 7.54
N SER A 112 -16.29 7.29 7.41
CA SER A 112 -15.64 7.53 6.11
C SER A 112 -16.58 8.12 5.04
N GLY A 113 -17.43 9.08 5.44
CA GLY A 113 -18.45 9.70 4.58
C GLY A 113 -19.80 8.98 4.62
N ALA A 114 -19.89 7.79 4.02
CA ALA A 114 -21.15 7.08 3.81
C ALA A 114 -21.12 5.59 4.18
N GLU A 115 -20.01 5.10 4.73
CA GLU A 115 -19.88 3.70 5.11
C GLU A 115 -20.77 3.36 6.31
N TYR A 116 -21.24 2.12 6.36
CA TYR A 116 -22.32 1.68 7.25
C TYR A 116 -21.97 0.39 7.98
N ILE A 117 -22.79 0.09 8.99
CA ILE A 117 -22.72 -1.14 9.79
C ILE A 117 -23.99 -1.94 9.55
N TYR A 118 -23.87 -3.26 9.47
CA TYR A 118 -25.00 -4.20 9.39
C TYR A 118 -24.91 -5.22 10.52
N ILE A 119 -26.03 -5.86 10.84
CA ILE A 119 -26.14 -6.87 11.89
C ILE A 119 -26.72 -8.15 11.28
N LEU A 120 -26.08 -9.28 11.57
CA LEU A 120 -26.56 -10.63 11.25
C LEU A 120 -26.91 -11.37 12.54
N ASP A 121 -27.89 -12.27 12.47
CA ASP A 121 -28.10 -13.27 13.51
C ASP A 121 -27.09 -14.43 13.39
N ARG A 122 -27.12 -15.35 14.35
CA ARG A 122 -26.22 -16.53 14.36
C ARG A 122 -26.53 -17.55 13.27
N GLN A 123 -27.63 -17.39 12.54
CA GLN A 123 -28.05 -18.25 11.43
C GLN A 123 -27.84 -17.55 10.08
N ASN A 124 -27.02 -16.49 10.03
CA ASN A 124 -26.75 -15.71 8.83
C ASN A 124 -27.99 -15.06 8.21
N ARG A 125 -29.00 -14.72 9.02
CA ARG A 125 -30.09 -13.85 8.57
C ARG A 125 -29.75 -12.40 8.84
N MET A 126 -30.10 -11.54 7.88
CA MET A 126 -29.92 -10.11 8.03
C MET A 126 -30.90 -9.55 9.07
N VAL A 127 -30.38 -8.97 10.14
CA VAL A 127 -31.19 -8.35 11.20
C VAL A 127 -31.37 -6.86 10.94
N MET A 128 -30.31 -6.19 10.51
CA MET A 128 -30.34 -4.75 10.21
C MET A 128 -29.30 -4.42 9.15
N THR A 129 -29.68 -3.65 8.13
CA THR A 129 -28.73 -3.06 7.17
C THR A 129 -29.29 -1.76 6.57
N PRO A 130 -28.52 -0.66 6.54
CA PRO A 130 -28.97 0.56 5.87
C PRO A 130 -28.92 0.48 4.34
N ALA A 131 -27.99 -0.31 3.79
CA ALA A 131 -27.68 -0.28 2.36
C ALA A 131 -28.64 -1.10 1.49
N ASN A 132 -29.21 -2.18 2.02
CA ASN A 132 -30.18 -2.99 1.28
C ASN A 132 -31.27 -3.53 2.22
N PRO A 133 -32.27 -2.70 2.57
CA PRO A 133 -33.33 -3.07 3.50
C PRO A 133 -34.13 -4.31 3.08
N GLU A 134 -34.16 -4.64 1.79
CA GLU A 134 -34.86 -5.81 1.27
C GLU A 134 -34.25 -7.14 1.73
N LEU A 135 -33.03 -7.12 2.28
CA LEU A 135 -32.38 -8.30 2.84
C LEU A 135 -32.85 -8.62 4.25
N ILE A 136 -33.45 -7.67 4.99
CA ILE A 136 -33.84 -7.85 6.39
C ILE A 136 -34.79 -9.06 6.52
N GLY A 137 -34.48 -9.97 7.45
CA GLY A 137 -35.19 -11.21 7.70
C GLY A 137 -34.82 -12.38 6.78
N LYS A 138 -34.08 -12.16 5.69
CA LYS A 138 -33.67 -13.21 4.75
C LYS A 138 -32.36 -13.87 5.17
N ASP A 139 -32.25 -15.17 4.87
CA ASP A 139 -30.98 -15.89 4.92
C ASP A 139 -30.06 -15.36 3.81
N VAL A 140 -28.88 -14.89 4.21
CA VAL A 140 -27.87 -14.32 3.31
C VAL A 140 -26.61 -15.19 3.20
N SER A 141 -26.64 -16.41 3.72
CA SER A 141 -25.52 -17.36 3.65
C SER A 141 -25.08 -17.67 2.21
N SER A 142 -26.02 -17.67 1.25
CA SER A 142 -25.73 -17.92 -0.17
C SER A 142 -25.29 -16.68 -0.95
N LEU A 143 -25.15 -15.51 -0.31
CA LEU A 143 -24.70 -14.30 -0.99
C LEU A 143 -23.25 -14.46 -1.45
N LYS A 144 -23.03 -14.17 -2.73
CA LYS A 144 -21.73 -14.18 -3.38
C LYS A 144 -21.27 -12.77 -3.68
N ASP A 145 -19.96 -12.58 -3.58
CA ASP A 145 -19.28 -11.39 -4.04
C ASP A 145 -19.05 -11.46 -5.57
N THR A 146 -18.46 -10.43 -6.18
CA THR A 146 -18.23 -10.39 -7.65
C THR A 146 -17.28 -11.49 -8.15
N THR A 147 -16.49 -12.08 -7.26
CA THR A 147 -15.56 -13.19 -7.55
C THR A 147 -16.18 -14.57 -7.29
N GLY A 148 -17.42 -14.61 -6.78
CA GLY A 148 -18.13 -15.85 -6.43
C GLY A 148 -17.92 -16.32 -4.99
N LYS A 149 -17.21 -15.55 -4.16
CA LYS A 149 -16.92 -15.90 -2.75
C LYS A 149 -18.17 -15.76 -1.88
N LEU A 150 -18.47 -16.78 -1.09
CA LEU A 150 -19.52 -16.77 -0.06
C LEU A 150 -19.02 -16.01 1.18
N PHE A 151 -18.98 -14.68 1.10
CA PHE A 151 -18.33 -13.84 2.11
C PHE A 151 -19.07 -13.86 3.47
N ILE A 152 -20.40 -14.00 3.48
CA ILE A 152 -21.19 -14.12 4.72
C ILE A 152 -20.79 -15.39 5.49
N LEU A 153 -20.67 -16.52 4.80
CA LEU A 153 -20.20 -17.77 5.41
C LEU A 153 -18.75 -17.65 5.91
N ALA A 154 -17.88 -16.97 5.14
CA ALA A 154 -16.51 -16.73 5.58
C ALA A 154 -16.45 -15.90 6.88
N ILE A 155 -17.30 -14.88 7.01
CA ILE A 155 -17.44 -14.07 8.24
C ILE A 155 -17.96 -14.94 9.39
N ALA A 156 -19.03 -15.71 9.17
CA ALA A 156 -19.61 -16.58 10.20
C ALA A 156 -18.58 -17.60 10.73
N ASN A 157 -17.86 -18.26 9.83
CA ASN A 157 -16.81 -19.21 10.19
C ASN A 157 -15.69 -18.55 10.98
N LEU A 158 -15.28 -17.33 10.61
CA LEU A 158 -14.24 -16.58 11.32
C LEU A 158 -14.67 -16.20 12.73
N VAL A 159 -15.90 -15.70 12.89
CA VAL A 159 -16.47 -15.37 14.20
C VAL A 159 -16.62 -16.61 15.06
N HIS A 160 -17.06 -17.74 14.51
CA HIS A 160 -17.12 -19.00 15.25
C HIS A 160 -15.75 -19.49 15.71
N ALA A 161 -14.71 -19.31 14.89
CA ALA A 161 -13.37 -19.79 15.23
C ALA A 161 -12.60 -18.85 16.17
N ARG A 162 -12.79 -17.52 16.07
CA ARG A 162 -11.93 -16.52 16.71
C ARG A 162 -12.68 -15.42 17.47
N GLY A 163 -14.01 -15.37 17.41
CA GLY A 163 -14.83 -14.32 17.99
C GLY A 163 -14.91 -13.04 17.15
N SER A 164 -13.82 -12.65 16.47
CA SER A 164 -13.78 -11.51 15.57
C SER A 164 -12.68 -11.66 14.50
N GLY A 165 -12.73 -10.82 13.47
CA GLY A 165 -11.67 -10.72 12.48
C GLY A 165 -12.09 -9.95 11.23
N VAL A 166 -11.21 -9.95 10.23
CA VAL A 166 -11.40 -9.23 8.97
C VAL A 166 -11.57 -10.25 7.84
N VAL A 167 -12.52 -9.98 6.94
CA VAL A 167 -12.75 -10.77 5.74
C VAL A 167 -12.78 -9.82 4.56
N ASP A 168 -11.84 -9.98 3.63
CA ASP A 168 -11.82 -9.24 2.38
C ASP A 168 -12.79 -9.86 1.38
N TYR A 169 -13.58 -9.03 0.69
CA TYR A 169 -14.49 -9.45 -0.37
C TYR A 169 -14.74 -8.30 -1.34
N SER A 170 -15.18 -8.62 -2.56
CA SER A 170 -15.41 -7.62 -3.60
C SER A 170 -16.90 -7.42 -3.89
N ARG A 171 -17.40 -6.21 -3.66
CA ARG A 171 -18.78 -5.83 -3.96
C ARG A 171 -18.80 -4.49 -4.69
N PRO A 172 -19.68 -4.29 -5.69
CA PRO A 172 -19.90 -2.96 -6.25
C PRO A 172 -20.39 -2.04 -5.12
N GLN A 173 -19.78 -0.87 -4.98
CA GLN A 173 -20.21 0.11 -4.00
C GLN A 173 -21.66 0.51 -4.33
N VAL A 174 -22.51 0.52 -3.31
CA VAL A 174 -23.86 1.09 -3.44
C VAL A 174 -23.70 2.61 -3.49
N GLY A 175 -24.20 3.21 -4.57
CA GLY A 175 -24.09 4.66 -4.82
C GLY A 175 -24.87 5.51 -3.83
#